data_AF-A0A1E5HW61-F1
#
_entry.id   AF-A0A1E5HW61-F1
#
_cell.length_a   1.000
_cell.length_b   1.000
_cell.length_c   1.000
_cell.angle_alpha   90.00
_cell.angle_beta   90.00
_cell.angle_gamma   90.00
#
_symmetry.space_group_name_H-M   'P 1'
#
loop_
_entity.id
_entity.type
_entity.pdbx_description
1 polymer ?
#
loop_
_entity_poly.entity_id
_entity_poly.type
_entity_poly.pdbx_seq_one_letter_code
_entity_poly.pdbx_strand_id
1 'polypeptide(L)'
;MNIPVKKWYEAVLTRYSQQKYMIKEIKPFTLKSLENKFEELNNIYPEVRVKLIKRSVKDILPALKGKYGDFTDSPAFIAFILNDNGAYSWSKMGYIGEAAILEVTAHGLGSCWIGGRYVPERSNLKIDLERGERLIAVSPIGYSSENYNLTRHFISKLFPHRDRKDIEELCPDGYDSDWPGWVKNAIKIASYAPSRLNRQPWRFYYGEGKLVVDCKDEPSAYRRLECGIALRHLEIGALDGGVTGRIEFGGLGLASFVKDN
;
A
#
# COMPACT_ATOMS: atom_id res chain seq x y z
N MET A 1 13.13 7.19 8.06
CA MET A 1 12.98 5.72 7.80
C MET A 1 13.99 5.32 6.74
N ASN A 2 14.66 4.18 6.91
CA ASN A 2 15.56 3.66 5.87
C ASN A 2 14.76 2.91 4.79
N ILE A 3 14.72 3.43 3.57
CA ILE A 3 13.97 2.85 2.44
C ILE A 3 14.91 1.98 1.62
N PRO A 4 14.65 0.66 1.48
CA PRO A 4 15.44 -0.21 0.61
C PRO A 4 15.01 -0.01 -0.85
N VAL A 5 15.38 1.14 -1.44
CA VAL A 5 14.83 1.66 -2.71
C VAL A 5 14.76 0.62 -3.82
N LYS A 6 15.88 -0.04 -4.16
CA LYS A 6 15.92 -1.03 -5.25
C LYS A 6 15.00 -2.23 -4.99
N LYS A 7 15.06 -2.80 -3.78
CA LYS A 7 14.23 -3.93 -3.34
C LYS A 7 12.73 -3.59 -3.43
N TRP A 8 12.33 -2.42 -2.95
CA TRP A 8 10.93 -2.01 -2.99
C TRP A 8 10.47 -1.57 -4.38
N TYR A 9 11.35 -1.00 -5.20
CA TYR A 9 11.06 -0.69 -6.59
C TYR A 9 10.70 -1.96 -7.37
N GLU A 10 11.51 -3.03 -7.26
CA GLU A 10 11.21 -4.34 -7.82
C GLU A 10 9.90 -4.94 -7.27
N ALA A 11 9.65 -4.75 -5.96
CA ALA A 11 8.41 -5.16 -5.33
C ALA A 11 7.20 -4.44 -5.95
N VAL A 12 7.25 -3.13 -6.23
CA VAL A 12 6.16 -2.41 -6.91
C VAL A 12 5.86 -3.04 -8.29
N LEU A 13 6.89 -3.40 -9.05
CA LEU A 13 6.74 -3.98 -10.39
C LEU A 13 6.14 -5.39 -10.37
N THR A 14 6.34 -6.14 -9.28
CA THR A 14 5.90 -7.54 -9.17
C THR A 14 4.67 -7.72 -8.28
N ARG A 15 4.30 -6.73 -7.47
CA ARG A 15 3.13 -6.76 -6.59
C ARG A 15 1.83 -6.72 -7.39
N TYR A 16 0.94 -7.65 -7.12
CA TYR A 16 -0.47 -7.53 -7.49
C TYR A 16 -1.34 -8.10 -6.37
N SER A 17 -2.62 -7.76 -6.38
CA SER A 17 -3.60 -8.23 -5.39
C SER A 17 -3.75 -9.75 -5.47
N GLN A 18 -3.26 -10.45 -4.45
CA GLN A 18 -3.31 -11.91 -4.35
C GLN A 18 -4.50 -12.35 -3.51
N GLN A 19 -5.35 -13.21 -4.05
CA GLN A 19 -6.53 -13.73 -3.32
C GLN A 19 -6.47 -15.25 -3.10
N LYS A 20 -5.57 -15.95 -3.82
CA LYS A 20 -5.44 -17.40 -3.81
C LYS A 20 -4.04 -17.81 -3.32
N TYR A 21 -3.95 -18.46 -2.18
CA TYR A 21 -2.71 -18.79 -1.49
C TYR A 21 -2.54 -20.31 -1.39
N MET A 22 -1.29 -20.75 -1.36
CA MET A 22 -0.94 -22.14 -1.09
C MET A 22 -1.09 -22.46 0.40
N ILE A 23 -1.38 -23.72 0.71
CA ILE A 23 -1.25 -24.29 2.06
C ILE A 23 0.24 -24.57 2.32
N LYS A 24 1.05 -23.50 2.35
CA LYS A 24 2.49 -23.55 2.59
C LYS A 24 2.83 -22.55 3.68
N GLU A 25 3.46 -23.04 4.74
CA GLU A 25 3.90 -22.19 5.85
C GLU A 25 4.95 -21.19 5.41
N ILE A 26 4.90 -19.99 6.01
CA ILE A 26 5.90 -18.95 5.81
C ILE A 26 7.10 -19.27 6.70
N LYS A 27 8.30 -19.26 6.12
CA LYS A 27 9.53 -19.61 6.82
C LYS A 27 9.73 -18.74 8.08
N PRO A 28 10.15 -19.29 9.24
CA PRO A 28 10.32 -18.52 10.48
C PRO A 28 11.21 -17.29 10.35
N PHE A 29 12.32 -17.39 9.62
CA PHE A 29 13.21 -16.24 9.39
C PHE A 29 12.52 -15.10 8.62
N THR A 30 11.61 -15.44 7.70
CA THR A 30 10.85 -14.45 6.92
C THR A 30 9.87 -13.73 7.82
N LEU A 31 9.14 -14.48 8.67
CA LEU A 31 8.24 -13.88 9.67
C LEU A 31 9.02 -12.95 10.60
N LYS A 32 10.19 -13.37 11.11
CA LYS A 32 11.00 -12.54 12.00
C LYS A 32 11.52 -11.27 11.32
N SER A 33 11.94 -11.37 10.05
CA SER A 33 12.36 -10.22 9.24
C SER A 33 11.21 -9.21 9.07
N LEU A 34 9.99 -9.70 8.80
CA LEU A 34 8.80 -8.85 8.69
C LEU A 34 8.43 -8.20 10.02
N GLU A 35 8.48 -8.94 11.13
CA GLU A 35 8.21 -8.41 12.46
C GLU A 35 9.14 -7.24 12.80
N ASN A 36 10.45 -7.42 12.58
CA ASN A 36 11.43 -6.36 12.82
C ASN A 36 11.16 -5.13 11.92
N LYS A 37 10.85 -5.32 10.63
CA LYS A 37 10.51 -4.20 9.74
C LYS A 37 9.23 -3.49 10.21
N PHE A 38 8.22 -4.23 10.64
CA PHE A 38 6.95 -3.66 11.10
C PHE A 38 7.13 -2.86 12.39
N GLU A 39 8.01 -3.31 13.29
CA GLU A 39 8.41 -2.55 14.47
C GLU A 39 9.08 -1.22 14.10
N GLU A 40 10.02 -1.22 13.15
CA GLU A 40 10.61 0.03 12.62
C GLU A 40 9.55 0.97 12.03
N LEU A 41 8.58 0.42 11.29
CA LEU A 41 7.50 1.18 10.68
C LEU A 41 6.56 1.81 11.72
N ASN A 42 6.25 1.08 12.79
CA ASN A 42 5.40 1.54 13.89
C ASN A 42 6.01 2.71 14.68
N ASN A 43 7.34 2.89 14.62
CA ASN A 43 8.04 3.99 15.28
C ASN A 43 8.00 5.32 14.50
N ILE A 44 7.37 5.36 13.32
CA ILE A 44 7.38 6.56 12.45
C ILE A 44 6.23 7.52 12.79
N TYR A 45 5.02 7.00 12.96
CA TYR A 45 3.83 7.78 13.29
C TYR A 45 3.07 7.07 14.42
N PRO A 46 2.89 7.71 15.59
CA PRO A 46 2.29 7.07 16.76
C PRO A 46 0.85 6.64 16.53
N GLU A 47 0.15 7.25 15.57
CA GLU A 47 -1.23 6.91 15.24
C GLU A 47 -1.39 5.71 14.30
N VAL A 48 -0.29 5.19 13.73
CA VAL A 48 -0.29 4.10 12.75
C VAL A 48 0.39 2.87 13.33
N ARG A 49 -0.31 1.73 13.27
CA ARG A 49 0.25 0.44 13.68
C ARG A 49 -0.02 -0.66 12.66
N VAL A 50 1.04 -1.31 12.20
CA VAL A 50 1.01 -2.54 11.40
C VAL A 50 1.45 -3.71 12.26
N LYS A 51 0.62 -4.76 12.32
CA LYS A 51 0.88 -5.94 13.16
C LYS A 51 0.81 -7.21 12.34
N LEU A 52 1.84 -8.04 12.42
CA LEU A 52 1.83 -9.38 11.85
C LEU A 52 1.04 -10.31 12.77
N ILE A 53 0.02 -10.97 12.23
CA ILE A 53 -0.78 -11.97 12.93
C ILE A 53 -0.54 -13.34 12.29
N LYS A 54 0.06 -14.27 13.04
CA LYS A 54 0.40 -15.64 12.58
C LYS A 54 -0.80 -16.58 12.76
N ARG A 55 -1.94 -16.20 12.17
CA ARG A 55 -3.21 -16.94 12.22
C ARG A 55 -3.84 -16.94 10.83
N SER A 56 -4.75 -17.90 10.62
CA SER A 56 -5.57 -17.94 9.42
C SER A 56 -6.26 -16.60 9.19
N VAL A 57 -6.22 -16.09 7.95
CA VAL A 57 -7.00 -14.89 7.61
C VAL A 57 -8.51 -15.14 7.76
N LYS A 58 -8.98 -16.38 7.65
CA LYS A 58 -10.39 -16.74 7.88
C LYS A 58 -10.84 -16.48 9.32
N ASP A 59 -9.91 -16.41 10.28
CA ASP A 59 -10.24 -16.05 11.65
C ASP A 59 -10.70 -14.59 11.80
N ILE A 60 -10.31 -13.70 10.88
CA ILE A 60 -10.63 -12.26 10.94
C ILE A 60 -11.59 -11.79 9.84
N LEU A 61 -11.64 -12.47 8.68
CA LEU A 61 -12.48 -12.06 7.55
C LEU A 61 -13.97 -11.85 7.90
N PRO A 62 -14.64 -12.72 8.67
CA PRO A 62 -16.07 -12.52 9.01
C PRO A 62 -16.34 -11.23 9.81
N ALA A 63 -15.30 -10.68 10.45
CA ALA A 63 -15.35 -9.42 11.19
C ALA A 63 -15.18 -8.17 10.30
N LEU A 64 -14.83 -8.31 9.03
CA LEU A 64 -14.66 -7.17 8.12
C LEU A 64 -15.91 -7.01 7.26
N LYS A 65 -16.80 -6.10 7.65
CA LYS A 65 -17.99 -5.79 6.83
C LYS A 65 -17.59 -4.92 5.64
N GLY A 66 -17.47 -5.54 4.47
CA GLY A 66 -17.13 -4.90 3.20
C GLY A 66 -17.37 -5.83 2.02
N LYS A 67 -17.24 -5.29 0.80
CA LYS A 67 -17.18 -6.12 -0.41
C LYS A 67 -15.71 -6.49 -0.63
N TYR A 68 -15.38 -7.76 -0.42
CA TYR A 68 -14.09 -8.33 -0.76
C TYR A 68 -14.33 -9.62 -1.56
N GLY A 69 -13.34 -9.99 -2.39
CA GLY A 69 -13.45 -11.14 -3.30
C GLY A 69 -13.48 -12.49 -2.59
N ASP A 70 -13.46 -13.56 -3.37
CA ASP A 70 -13.34 -14.91 -2.84
C ASP A 70 -11.87 -15.24 -2.53
N PHE A 71 -11.54 -15.35 -1.23
CA PHE A 71 -10.19 -15.65 -0.76
C PHE A 71 -10.07 -17.11 -0.36
N THR A 72 -8.97 -17.76 -0.77
CA THR A 72 -8.55 -18.97 -0.04
C THR A 72 -7.96 -18.57 1.30
N ASP A 73 -7.75 -19.56 2.16
CA ASP A 73 -7.04 -19.33 3.42
C ASP A 73 -5.60 -18.87 3.19
N SER A 74 -5.02 -18.21 4.19
CA SER A 74 -3.65 -17.74 4.24
C SER A 74 -3.15 -17.84 5.69
N PRO A 75 -1.92 -18.35 5.93
CA PRO A 75 -1.45 -18.72 7.28
C PRO A 75 -1.13 -17.53 8.19
N ALA A 76 -1.06 -16.32 7.64
CA ALA A 76 -0.80 -15.10 8.38
C ALA A 76 -1.43 -13.91 7.67
N PHE A 77 -1.66 -12.82 8.38
CA PHE A 77 -2.10 -11.56 7.80
C PHE A 77 -1.49 -10.36 8.51
N ILE A 78 -1.47 -9.22 7.83
CA ILE A 78 -1.17 -7.92 8.41
C ILE A 78 -2.47 -7.31 8.91
N ALA A 79 -2.51 -6.86 10.15
CA ALA A 79 -3.56 -6.00 10.68
C ALA A 79 -3.11 -4.54 10.58
N PHE A 80 -3.94 -3.69 9.96
CA PHE A 80 -3.71 -2.24 9.86
C PHE A 80 -4.60 -1.52 10.88
N ILE A 81 -3.97 -1.00 11.92
CA ILE A 81 -4.61 -0.43 13.10
C ILE A 81 -4.31 1.07 13.14
N LEU A 82 -5.37 1.88 13.25
CA LEU A 82 -5.29 3.33 13.15
C LEU A 82 -5.97 3.99 14.34
N ASN A 83 -5.30 4.97 14.94
CA ASN A 83 -5.94 6.00 15.76
C ASN A 83 -6.22 7.21 14.85
N ASP A 84 -7.48 7.50 14.56
CA ASP A 84 -7.83 8.50 13.53
C ASP A 84 -7.96 9.93 14.05
N ASN A 85 -7.61 10.19 15.32
CA ASN A 85 -7.64 11.54 15.90
C ASN A 85 -6.55 12.48 15.34
N GLY A 86 -5.49 11.93 14.75
CA GLY A 86 -4.39 12.69 14.18
C GLY A 86 -4.67 13.22 12.76
N ALA A 87 -4.11 14.39 12.44
CA ALA A 87 -4.17 14.95 11.09
C ALA A 87 -3.51 14.02 10.05
N TYR A 88 -4.18 13.85 8.91
CA TYR A 88 -3.74 12.98 7.81
C TYR A 88 -3.49 11.52 8.19
N SER A 89 -4.05 11.04 9.32
CA SER A 89 -3.87 9.69 9.86
C SER A 89 -4.12 8.59 8.81
N TRP A 90 -5.19 8.70 8.03
CA TRP A 90 -5.50 7.76 6.96
C TRP A 90 -4.45 7.75 5.83
N SER A 91 -3.96 8.92 5.40
CA SER A 91 -2.89 9.00 4.39
C SER A 91 -1.59 8.41 4.91
N LYS A 92 -1.24 8.70 6.17
CA LYS A 92 -0.07 8.10 6.84
C LYS A 92 -0.20 6.58 6.94
N MET A 93 -1.38 6.07 7.27
CA MET A 93 -1.64 4.64 7.30
C MET A 93 -1.48 3.98 5.93
N GLY A 94 -1.97 4.61 4.85
CA GLY A 94 -1.70 4.12 3.50
C GLY A 94 -0.21 4.10 3.17
N TYR A 95 0.50 5.17 3.52
CA TYR A 95 1.93 5.33 3.27
C TYR A 95 2.82 4.34 4.04
N ILE A 96 2.52 4.07 5.31
CA ILE A 96 3.22 3.07 6.12
C ILE A 96 2.76 1.66 5.80
N GLY A 97 1.45 1.46 5.63
CA GLY A 97 0.88 0.17 5.31
C GLY A 97 1.39 -0.37 3.97
N GLU A 98 1.55 0.48 2.96
CA GLU A 98 2.12 0.03 1.69
C GLU A 98 3.62 -0.30 1.81
N ALA A 99 4.38 0.37 2.68
CA ALA A 99 5.75 -0.06 2.99
C ALA A 99 5.78 -1.50 3.56
N ALA A 100 4.86 -1.83 4.46
CA ALA A 100 4.73 -3.19 4.97
C ALA A 100 4.38 -4.21 3.87
N ILE A 101 3.46 -3.84 2.96
CA ILE A 101 3.06 -4.66 1.81
C ILE A 101 4.21 -4.89 0.81
N LEU A 102 5.00 -3.86 0.54
CA LEU A 102 6.17 -3.95 -0.34
C LEU A 102 7.27 -4.81 0.28
N GLU A 103 7.47 -4.73 1.60
CA GLU A 103 8.40 -5.63 2.28
C GLU A 103 7.95 -7.10 2.18
N VAL A 104 6.66 -7.38 2.38
CA VAL A 104 6.08 -8.72 2.18
C VAL A 104 6.32 -9.22 0.76
N THR A 105 6.06 -8.36 -0.23
CA THR A 105 6.24 -8.70 -1.65
C THR A 105 7.71 -9.01 -1.96
N ALA A 106 8.63 -8.22 -1.40
CA ALA A 106 10.06 -8.43 -1.57
C ALA A 106 10.60 -9.70 -0.88
N HIS A 107 9.83 -10.29 0.04
CA HIS A 107 10.07 -11.64 0.56
C HIS A 107 9.43 -12.76 -0.29
N GLY A 108 8.89 -12.43 -1.47
CA GLY A 108 8.25 -13.37 -2.38
C GLY A 108 6.85 -13.82 -1.96
N LEU A 109 6.20 -13.08 -1.07
CA LEU A 109 4.85 -13.38 -0.60
C LEU A 109 3.82 -12.50 -1.31
N GLY A 110 2.67 -13.08 -1.63
CA GLY A 110 1.51 -12.34 -2.15
C GLY A 110 0.75 -11.64 -1.03
N SER A 111 0.04 -10.57 -1.38
CA SER A 111 -0.74 -9.75 -0.44
C SER A 111 -1.96 -9.12 -1.12
N CYS A 112 -2.96 -8.70 -0.34
CA CYS A 112 -4.12 -7.98 -0.86
C CYS A 112 -4.75 -7.11 0.23
N TRP A 113 -4.97 -5.83 -0.07
CA TRP A 113 -5.70 -4.93 0.81
C TRP A 113 -7.18 -5.33 0.93
N ILE A 114 -7.60 -5.61 2.16
CA ILE A 114 -9.00 -5.88 2.52
C ILE A 114 -9.46 -4.83 3.53
N GLY A 115 -10.03 -3.75 3.00
CA GLY A 115 -10.64 -2.69 3.82
C GLY A 115 -12.11 -3.00 4.12
N GLY A 116 -12.54 -2.74 5.35
CA GLY A 116 -13.93 -2.92 5.76
C GLY A 116 -14.18 -2.35 7.14
N ARG A 117 -15.46 -2.18 7.48
CA ARG A 117 -15.83 -1.84 8.86
C ARG A 117 -15.60 -3.06 9.74
N TYR A 118 -14.75 -2.91 10.76
CA TYR A 118 -14.49 -3.97 11.73
C TYR A 118 -15.68 -4.17 12.69
N VAL A 119 -16.07 -5.42 12.91
CA VAL A 119 -17.13 -5.89 13.79
C VAL A 119 -16.55 -7.00 14.67
N PRO A 120 -15.93 -6.65 15.82
CA PRO A 120 -15.13 -7.56 16.62
C PRO A 120 -15.84 -8.86 17.02
N GLU A 121 -17.15 -8.82 17.23
CA GLU A 121 -17.99 -9.94 17.69
C GLU A 121 -18.04 -11.09 16.67
N ARG A 122 -17.64 -10.85 15.43
CA ARG A 122 -17.58 -11.85 14.35
C ARG A 122 -16.18 -12.39 14.12
N SER A 123 -15.20 -11.98 14.92
CA SER A 123 -13.82 -12.44 14.82
C SER A 123 -13.61 -13.69 15.67
N ASN A 124 -12.91 -14.69 15.13
CA ASN A 124 -12.47 -15.88 15.88
C ASN A 124 -11.16 -15.63 16.65
N LEU A 125 -10.61 -14.42 16.58
CA LEU A 125 -9.46 -13.99 17.35
C LEU A 125 -9.65 -12.57 17.89
N LYS A 126 -8.95 -12.25 18.97
CA LYS A 126 -8.94 -10.90 19.53
C LYS A 126 -7.77 -10.12 18.92
N ILE A 127 -8.06 -8.99 18.29
CA ILE A 127 -7.05 -7.98 17.96
C ILE A 127 -6.87 -7.10 19.19
N ASP A 128 -5.63 -7.01 19.66
CA ASP A 128 -5.26 -6.15 20.77
C ASP A 128 -5.24 -4.69 20.30
N LEU A 129 -6.31 -3.96 20.60
CA LEU A 129 -6.52 -2.56 20.25
C LEU A 129 -6.42 -1.68 21.51
N GLU A 130 -5.64 -0.62 21.43
CA GLU A 130 -5.52 0.41 22.45
C GLU A 130 -6.69 1.41 22.37
N ARG A 131 -6.79 2.28 23.38
CA ARG A 131 -7.86 3.27 23.45
C ARG A 131 -7.80 4.21 22.24
N GLY A 132 -8.89 4.26 21.48
CA GLY A 132 -9.01 5.12 20.30
C GLY A 132 -8.47 4.49 19.01
N GLU A 133 -7.86 3.31 19.09
CA GLU A 133 -7.49 2.56 17.90
C GLU A 133 -8.67 1.79 17.30
N ARG A 134 -8.61 1.56 16.00
CA ARG A 134 -9.48 0.64 15.29
C ARG A 134 -8.72 -0.13 14.22
N LEU A 135 -9.15 -1.37 13.97
CA LEU A 135 -8.76 -2.11 12.78
C LEU A 135 -9.49 -1.52 11.57
N ILE A 136 -8.74 -1.04 10.58
CA ILE A 136 -9.32 -0.42 9.37
C ILE A 136 -9.23 -1.29 8.12
N ALA A 137 -8.29 -2.22 8.11
CA ALA A 137 -8.02 -3.15 7.04
C ALA A 137 -7.19 -4.33 7.54
N VAL A 138 -7.17 -5.40 6.76
CA VAL A 138 -6.17 -6.47 6.87
C VAL A 138 -5.56 -6.75 5.50
N SER A 139 -4.44 -7.46 5.47
CA SER A 139 -3.94 -8.09 4.25
C SER A 139 -3.48 -9.51 4.53
N PRO A 140 -4.12 -10.55 3.95
CA PRO A 140 -3.54 -11.89 3.98
C PRO A 140 -2.17 -11.91 3.33
N ILE A 141 -1.27 -12.75 3.85
CA ILE A 141 0.07 -12.94 3.30
C ILE A 141 0.40 -14.42 3.15
N GLY A 142 1.10 -14.78 2.08
CA GLY A 142 1.47 -16.18 1.84
C GLY A 142 1.97 -16.42 0.43
N TYR A 143 2.40 -17.64 0.15
CA TYR A 143 2.83 -18.02 -1.19
C TYR A 143 1.62 -18.08 -2.14
N SER A 144 1.73 -17.44 -3.30
CA SER A 144 0.71 -17.48 -4.34
C SER A 144 0.59 -18.90 -4.90
N SER A 145 -0.63 -19.37 -5.18
CA SER A 145 -0.82 -20.67 -5.83
C SER A 145 -0.29 -20.66 -7.26
N GLU A 146 0.36 -21.75 -7.69
CA GLU A 146 0.97 -21.87 -9.03
C GLU A 146 -0.04 -21.59 -10.15
N ASN A 147 -1.26 -22.14 -10.03
CA ASN A 147 -2.34 -21.92 -10.98
C ASN A 147 -2.73 -20.44 -11.08
N TYR A 148 -2.73 -19.71 -9.96
CA TYR A 148 -3.04 -18.28 -9.98
C TYR A 148 -1.91 -17.45 -10.60
N ASN A 149 -0.65 -17.85 -10.39
CA ASN A 149 0.49 -17.22 -11.06
C ASN A 149 0.43 -17.42 -12.58
N LEU A 150 0.05 -18.60 -13.06
CA LEU A 150 -0.13 -18.87 -14.48
C LEU A 150 -1.26 -18.02 -15.08
N THR A 151 -2.46 -18.01 -14.46
CA THR A 151 -3.57 -17.17 -14.91
C THR A 151 -3.17 -15.69 -14.93
N ARG A 152 -2.47 -15.20 -13.90
CA ARG A 152 -2.02 -13.81 -13.86
C ARG A 152 -0.95 -13.53 -14.92
N HIS A 153 -0.01 -14.43 -15.15
CA HIS A 153 0.99 -14.30 -16.21
C HIS A 153 0.32 -14.15 -17.58
N PHE A 154 -0.69 -14.98 -17.86
CA PHE A 154 -1.51 -14.84 -19.07
C PHE A 154 -2.24 -13.48 -19.12
N ILE A 155 -2.91 -13.06 -18.04
CA ILE A 155 -3.59 -11.75 -17.97
C ILE A 155 -2.60 -10.59 -18.19
N SER A 156 -1.40 -10.65 -17.59
CA SER A 156 -0.38 -9.60 -17.74
C SER A 156 0.18 -9.50 -19.17
N LYS A 157 0.16 -10.60 -19.94
CA LYS A 157 0.50 -10.57 -21.37
C LYS A 157 -0.62 -9.98 -22.22
N LEU A 158 -1.87 -10.20 -21.84
CA LEU A 158 -3.06 -9.66 -22.53
C LEU A 158 -3.27 -8.16 -22.22
N PHE A 159 -2.90 -7.72 -21.02
CA PHE A 159 -3.00 -6.33 -20.55
C PHE A 159 -1.63 -5.83 -20.09
N PRO A 160 -0.69 -5.56 -21.03
CA PRO A 160 0.69 -5.19 -20.72
C PRO A 160 0.78 -3.86 -19.97
N HIS A 161 -0.13 -2.94 -20.29
CA HIS A 161 -0.43 -1.79 -19.46
C HIS A 161 -1.39 -2.28 -18.39
N ARG A 162 -0.86 -2.68 -17.23
CA ARG A 162 -1.65 -2.92 -16.00
C ARG A 162 -2.81 -1.94 -16.03
N ASP A 163 -4.06 -2.40 -15.93
CA ASP A 163 -5.26 -1.57 -16.03
C ASP A 163 -5.11 -0.30 -15.17
N ARG A 164 -4.67 0.79 -15.77
CA ARG A 164 -4.23 2.02 -15.13
C ARG A 164 -4.64 3.19 -15.99
N LYS A 165 -5.00 4.27 -15.32
CA LYS A 165 -5.38 5.52 -15.94
C LYS A 165 -4.21 6.11 -16.72
N ASP A 166 -4.56 6.76 -17.83
CA ASP A 166 -3.61 7.50 -18.64
C ASP A 166 -3.01 8.66 -17.85
N ILE A 167 -1.81 9.08 -18.27
CA ILE A 167 -1.03 10.07 -17.54
C ILE A 167 -1.74 11.43 -17.48
N GLU A 168 -2.50 11.77 -18.53
CA GLU A 168 -3.32 12.97 -18.63
C GLU A 168 -4.47 12.97 -17.60
N GLU A 169 -5.05 11.80 -17.29
CA GLU A 169 -6.08 11.73 -16.23
C GLU A 169 -5.44 11.83 -14.83
N LEU A 170 -4.20 11.36 -14.68
CA LEU A 170 -3.46 11.42 -13.42
C LEU A 170 -2.85 12.81 -13.14
N CYS A 171 -2.58 13.61 -14.18
CA CYS A 171 -2.02 14.97 -14.08
C CYS A 171 -3.01 15.99 -14.71
N PRO A 172 -4.05 16.40 -13.97
CA PRO A 172 -5.19 17.12 -14.53
C PRO A 172 -4.86 18.56 -14.97
N ASP A 173 -3.82 19.16 -14.39
CA ASP A 173 -3.30 20.48 -14.79
C ASP A 173 -2.28 20.40 -15.94
N GLY A 174 -2.14 19.21 -16.53
CA GLY A 174 -1.20 18.93 -17.61
C GLY A 174 -0.01 18.12 -17.13
N TYR A 175 0.37 17.15 -17.96
CA TYR A 175 1.66 16.47 -17.86
C TYR A 175 2.62 17.11 -18.86
N ASP A 176 3.84 17.39 -18.42
CA ASP A 176 4.90 17.93 -19.27
C ASP A 176 5.97 16.84 -19.50
N SER A 177 6.21 16.51 -20.77
CA SER A 177 7.22 15.52 -21.16
C SER A 177 8.64 15.93 -20.80
N ASP A 178 8.88 17.23 -20.60
CA ASP A 178 10.18 17.82 -20.28
C ASP A 178 10.45 17.88 -18.77
N TRP A 179 9.49 17.45 -17.94
CA TRP A 179 9.73 17.30 -16.50
C TRP A 179 10.94 16.40 -16.21
N PRO A 180 11.66 16.65 -15.09
CA PRO A 180 12.83 15.88 -14.73
C PRO A 180 12.56 14.37 -14.69
N GLY A 181 13.57 13.56 -15.04
CA GLY A 181 13.43 12.10 -15.11
C GLY A 181 12.91 11.46 -13.82
N TRP A 182 13.30 11.99 -12.65
CA TRP A 182 12.82 11.50 -11.35
C TRP A 182 11.32 11.72 -11.15
N VAL A 183 10.76 12.83 -11.67
CA VAL A 183 9.31 13.14 -11.58
C VAL A 183 8.53 12.14 -12.42
N LYS A 184 8.97 11.94 -13.67
CA LYS A 184 8.35 10.98 -14.59
C LYS A 184 8.39 9.55 -14.02
N ASN A 185 9.51 9.16 -13.41
CA ASN A 185 9.63 7.88 -12.74
C ASN A 185 8.72 7.77 -11.51
N ALA A 186 8.70 8.80 -10.66
CA ALA A 186 7.84 8.86 -9.48
C ALA A 186 6.37 8.69 -9.83
N ILE A 187 5.87 9.41 -10.84
CA ILE A 187 4.47 9.29 -11.30
C ILE A 187 4.19 7.89 -11.87
N LYS A 188 5.10 7.35 -12.69
CA LYS A 188 4.97 6.00 -13.25
C LYS A 188 4.87 4.93 -12.16
N ILE A 189 5.69 5.01 -11.12
CA ILE A 189 5.69 4.03 -10.02
C ILE A 189 4.45 4.23 -9.14
N ALA A 190 4.06 5.48 -8.89
CA ALA A 190 2.84 5.83 -8.16
C ALA A 190 1.58 5.31 -8.85
N SER A 191 1.52 5.33 -10.18
CA SER A 191 0.37 4.80 -10.93
C SER A 191 0.15 3.30 -10.66
N TYR A 192 1.19 2.52 -10.35
CA TYR A 192 1.07 1.10 -10.04
C TYR A 192 0.47 0.78 -8.66
N ALA A 193 0.28 1.78 -7.81
CA ALA A 193 -0.35 1.62 -6.49
C ALA A 193 -1.69 0.88 -6.57
N PRO A 194 -2.03 0.02 -5.59
CA PRO A 194 -3.37 -0.56 -5.48
C PRO A 194 -4.40 0.48 -5.02
N SER A 195 -5.65 0.29 -5.44
CA SER A 195 -6.80 1.01 -4.88
C SER A 195 -8.05 0.14 -4.93
N ARG A 196 -9.03 0.44 -4.07
CA ARG A 196 -10.29 -0.31 -4.03
C ARG A 196 -10.98 -0.26 -5.39
N LEU A 197 -11.35 -1.44 -5.91
CA LEU A 197 -11.96 -1.60 -7.24
C LEU A 197 -11.16 -0.92 -8.37
N ASN A 198 -9.84 -0.81 -8.19
CA ASN A 198 -8.93 -0.15 -9.13
C ASN A 198 -9.32 1.30 -9.49
N ARG A 199 -9.98 2.03 -8.57
CA ARG A 199 -10.54 3.36 -8.84
C ARG A 199 -9.49 4.47 -9.06
N GLN A 200 -8.26 4.26 -8.58
CA GLN A 200 -7.09 5.13 -8.79
C GLN A 200 -7.42 6.61 -8.52
N PRO A 201 -7.69 6.97 -7.25
CA PRO A 201 -8.23 8.28 -6.90
C PRO A 201 -7.19 9.39 -6.89
N TRP A 202 -5.90 9.08 -6.96
CA TRP A 202 -4.82 10.06 -6.84
C TRP A 202 -4.71 10.98 -8.06
N ARG A 203 -4.24 12.20 -7.83
CA ARG A 203 -3.83 13.18 -8.83
C ARG A 203 -2.45 13.72 -8.48
N PHE A 204 -1.64 13.99 -9.49
CA PHE A 204 -0.28 14.47 -9.34
C PHE A 204 -0.12 15.88 -9.90
N TYR A 205 0.65 16.69 -9.19
CA TYR A 205 0.99 18.06 -9.59
C TYR A 205 2.46 18.29 -9.30
N TYR A 206 3.18 18.90 -10.23
CA TYR A 206 4.61 19.14 -10.09
C TYR A 206 4.93 20.62 -10.31
N GLY A 207 5.77 21.17 -9.43
CA GLY A 207 6.28 22.53 -9.54
C GLY A 207 7.32 22.80 -8.46
N GLU A 208 8.29 23.67 -8.74
CA GLU A 208 9.28 24.15 -7.75
C GLU A 208 9.98 23.03 -6.96
N GLY A 209 10.31 21.91 -7.62
CA GLY A 209 10.96 20.76 -6.96
C GLY A 209 10.05 19.93 -6.06
N LYS A 210 8.74 20.21 -6.04
CA LYS A 210 7.73 19.52 -5.24
C LYS A 210 6.79 18.72 -6.13
N LEU A 211 6.60 17.44 -5.79
CA LEU A 211 5.65 16.54 -6.43
C LEU A 211 4.51 16.20 -5.45
N VAL A 212 3.33 16.76 -5.71
CA VAL A 212 2.13 16.68 -4.86
C VAL A 212 1.32 15.44 -5.23
N VAL A 213 0.77 14.77 -4.21
CA VAL A 213 -0.30 13.78 -4.33
C VAL A 213 -1.56 14.36 -3.71
N ASP A 214 -2.62 14.43 -4.50
CA ASP A 214 -3.96 14.79 -4.03
C ASP A 214 -4.98 13.73 -4.44
N CYS A 215 -6.24 13.90 -4.04
CA CYS A 215 -7.34 13.06 -4.46
C CYS A 215 -8.23 13.78 -5.47
N LYS A 216 -8.77 13.02 -6.43
CA LYS A 216 -9.93 13.44 -7.20
C LYS A 216 -11.15 13.56 -6.28
N ASP A 217 -11.73 14.76 -6.26
CA ASP A 217 -12.84 15.19 -5.40
C ASP A 217 -12.51 15.11 -3.89
N GLU A 218 -13.44 15.58 -3.05
CA GLU A 218 -13.32 15.51 -1.59
C GLU A 218 -13.10 14.05 -1.12
N PRO A 219 -11.96 13.73 -0.50
CA PRO A 219 -11.63 12.35 -0.24
C PRO A 219 -12.25 11.82 1.06
N SER A 220 -13.04 10.75 0.92
CA SER A 220 -13.34 9.85 2.03
C SER A 220 -12.07 9.29 2.69
N ALA A 221 -12.18 8.84 3.93
CA ALA A 221 -11.14 8.12 4.67
C ALA A 221 -10.32 7.11 3.83
N TYR A 222 -10.99 6.18 3.13
CA TYR A 222 -10.30 5.18 2.31
C TYR A 222 -9.67 5.76 1.04
N ARG A 223 -10.19 6.87 0.48
CA ARG A 223 -9.51 7.56 -0.63
C ARG A 223 -8.22 8.23 -0.15
N ARG A 224 -8.21 8.80 1.06
CA ARG A 224 -6.99 9.33 1.70
C ARG A 224 -5.95 8.24 1.91
N LEU A 225 -6.37 7.08 2.41
CA LEU A 225 -5.50 5.90 2.54
C LEU A 225 -4.90 5.50 1.19
N GLU A 226 -5.70 5.37 0.16
CA GLU A 226 -5.19 4.98 -1.16
C GLU A 226 -4.27 6.03 -1.80
N CYS A 227 -4.47 7.31 -1.54
CA CYS A 227 -3.50 8.33 -1.94
C CYS A 227 -2.20 8.21 -1.13
N GLY A 228 -2.26 7.82 0.14
CA GLY A 228 -1.10 7.47 0.94
C GLY A 228 -0.32 6.26 0.39
N ILE A 229 -1.03 5.24 -0.10
CA ILE A 229 -0.43 4.10 -0.82
C ILE A 229 0.33 4.61 -2.06
N ALA A 230 -0.31 5.46 -2.88
CA ALA A 230 0.32 6.05 -4.06
C ALA A 230 1.54 6.91 -3.69
N LEU A 231 1.49 7.66 -2.58
CA LEU A 231 2.60 8.46 -2.07
C LEU A 231 3.84 7.61 -1.74
N ARG A 232 3.66 6.41 -1.16
CA ARG A 232 4.78 5.49 -0.90
C ARG A 232 5.48 5.08 -2.19
N HIS A 233 4.69 4.72 -3.19
CA HIS A 233 5.21 4.37 -4.50
C HIS A 233 5.91 5.55 -5.17
N LEU A 234 5.32 6.74 -5.07
CA LEU A 234 5.87 7.99 -5.60
C LEU A 234 7.25 8.26 -5.02
N GLU A 235 7.40 8.20 -3.70
CA GLU A 235 8.69 8.40 -3.03
C GLU A 235 9.74 7.38 -3.52
N ILE A 236 9.38 6.10 -3.63
CA ILE A 236 10.30 5.08 -4.13
C ILE A 236 10.76 5.41 -5.56
N GLY A 237 9.82 5.83 -6.43
CA GLY A 237 10.16 6.21 -7.81
C GLY A 237 11.02 7.48 -7.89
N ALA A 238 10.80 8.45 -7.00
CA ALA A 238 11.64 9.65 -6.92
C ALA A 238 13.07 9.29 -6.47
N LEU A 239 13.20 8.51 -5.38
CA LEU A 239 14.50 8.06 -4.87
C LEU A 239 15.25 7.19 -5.88
N ASP A 240 14.56 6.28 -6.58
CA ASP A 240 15.15 5.47 -7.65
C ASP A 240 15.58 6.33 -8.85
N GLY A 241 14.89 7.44 -9.09
CA GLY A 241 15.23 8.47 -10.07
C GLY A 241 16.47 9.31 -9.71
N GLY A 242 17.13 9.02 -8.58
CA GLY A 242 18.43 9.59 -8.22
C GLY A 242 18.37 10.89 -7.43
N VAL A 243 17.19 11.26 -6.90
CA VAL A 243 17.06 12.44 -6.01
C VAL A 243 16.85 12.01 -4.57
N THR A 244 17.21 12.90 -3.63
CA THR A 244 16.81 12.80 -2.23
C THR A 244 15.70 13.81 -1.94
N GLY A 245 14.98 13.60 -0.84
CA GLY A 245 13.89 14.46 -0.43
C GLY A 245 13.14 13.92 0.76
N ARG A 246 12.03 14.56 1.09
CA ARG A 246 11.19 14.21 2.23
C ARG A 246 9.70 14.26 1.89
N ILE A 247 8.94 13.47 2.63
CA ILE A 247 7.47 13.53 2.59
C ILE A 247 6.95 14.59 3.55
N GLU A 248 6.09 15.46 3.04
CA GLU A 248 5.32 16.42 3.81
C GLU A 248 3.83 16.11 3.65
N PHE A 249 3.10 15.94 4.76
CA PHE A 249 1.64 15.77 4.74
C PHE A 249 0.96 17.13 4.86
N GLY A 250 -0.05 17.38 4.02
CA GLY A 250 -0.73 18.67 3.93
C GLY A 250 0.06 19.76 3.21
N GLY A 251 -0.27 21.02 3.49
CA GLY A 251 0.28 22.19 2.81
C GLY A 251 -0.30 22.37 1.40
N LEU A 252 0.01 21.45 0.49
CA LEU A 252 -0.59 21.34 -0.84
C LEU A 252 -1.11 19.91 -1.04
N GLY A 253 -2.38 19.79 -1.45
CA GLY A 253 -3.05 18.50 -1.59
C GLY A 253 -3.08 17.69 -0.28
N LEU A 254 -2.99 16.37 -0.40
CA LEU A 254 -2.92 15.47 0.76
C LEU A 254 -1.50 15.31 1.31
N ALA A 255 -0.51 15.26 0.42
CA ALA A 255 0.89 15.14 0.75
C ALA A 255 1.77 15.49 -0.45
N SER A 256 3.07 15.61 -0.24
CA SER A 256 4.03 15.86 -1.30
C SER A 256 5.37 15.23 -1.00
N PHE A 257 6.08 14.85 -2.07
CA PHE A 257 7.53 14.66 -2.03
C PHE A 257 8.21 16.00 -2.35
N VAL A 258 9.03 16.49 -1.42
CA VAL A 258 9.82 17.71 -1.58
C VAL A 258 11.26 17.28 -1.81
N LYS A 259 11.79 17.57 -3.00
CA LYS A 259 13.18 17.30 -3.35
C LYS A 259 14.10 18.15 -2.48
N ASP A 260 15.21 17.58 -2.01
CA ASP A 260 16.27 18.36 -1.38
C ASP A 260 16.97 19.25 -2.42
N ASN A 261 17.51 20.38 -1.97
CA ASN A 261 18.26 21.32 -2.82
C ASN A 261 19.59 20.74 -3.29
#